data_AF-A0ABD5CA39-F1
#
_entry.id   AF-A0ABD5CA39-F1
#
_cell.length_a   1.000
_cell.length_b   1.000
_cell.length_c   1.000
_cell.angle_alpha   90.00
_cell.angle_beta   90.00
_cell.angle_gamma   90.00
#
_symmetry.space_group_name_H-M   'P 1'
#
loop_
_entity.id
_entity.type
_entity.pdbx_description
1 polymer ?
#
loop_
_entity_poly.entity_id
_entity_poly.type
_entity_poly.pdbx_seq_one_letter_code
_entity_poly.pdbx_strand_id
1 'polypeptide(L)'
;MSSINLEQALRGSPSDKGEYLKSLRFMHRNLSKVVREVERHMIPGAGLSVTIVVGPTGVGKSTFATLEAETLLKLYDVEVRENPGVIPVVLSEVDAADGKDINWRLFYRHLSEDLHALAPEFSRRTGR
;
A
#
# COMPACT_ATOMS: atom_id res chain seq x y z
N MET A 1 4.99 -3.69 9.01
CA MET A 1 6.29 -4.10 9.59
C MET A 1 6.62 -3.14 10.72
N SER A 2 6.95 -3.65 11.91
CA SER A 2 7.28 -2.83 13.08
C SER A 2 8.61 -2.11 12.86
N SER A 3 8.59 -0.85 12.43
CA SER A 3 9.79 -0.02 12.33
C SER A 3 10.29 0.30 13.74
N ILE A 4 11.50 -0.16 14.09
CA ILE A 4 12.15 0.24 15.35
C ILE A 4 12.38 1.75 15.36
N ASN A 5 12.30 2.38 16.53
CA ASN A 5 12.55 3.81 16.67
C ASN A 5 14.04 4.12 16.85
N LEU A 6 14.42 5.41 16.77
CA LEU A 6 15.82 5.84 16.87
C LEU A 6 16.48 5.39 18.18
N GLU A 7 15.76 5.48 19.30
CA GLU A 7 16.30 5.12 20.62
C GLU A 7 16.61 3.62 20.70
N GLN A 8 15.71 2.78 20.18
CA GLN A 8 15.90 1.33 20.06
C GLN A 8 17.08 1.01 19.14
N ALA A 9 17.19 1.70 17.99
CA ALA A 9 18.28 1.50 17.04
C ALA A 9 19.65 1.87 17.64
N LEU A 10 19.73 2.96 18.39
CA LEU A 10 20.98 3.43 19.01
C LEU A 10 21.49 2.46 20.08
N ARG A 11 20.57 1.88 20.87
CA ARG A 11 20.88 0.89 21.91
C ARG A 11 21.04 -0.54 21.38
N GLY A 12 20.55 -0.80 20.17
CA GLY A 12 20.55 -2.12 19.54
C GLY A 12 21.86 -2.50 18.83
N SER A 13 21.80 -3.65 18.19
CA SER A 13 22.85 -4.24 17.37
C SER A 13 23.10 -3.47 16.07
N PRO A 14 24.19 -3.73 15.34
CA PRO A 14 24.38 -3.20 13.98
C PRO A 14 23.23 -3.55 13.01
N SER A 15 22.56 -4.68 13.21
CA SER A 15 21.37 -5.07 12.44
C SER A 15 20.21 -4.11 12.69
N ASP A 16 19.95 -3.78 13.96
CA ASP A 16 18.89 -2.84 14.35
C ASP A 16 19.15 -1.45 13.75
N LYS A 17 20.40 -0.98 13.83
CA LYS A 17 20.80 0.28 13.17
C LYS A 17 20.54 0.22 11.66
N GLY A 18 20.85 -0.91 11.03
CA GLY A 18 20.57 -1.15 9.61
C GLY A 18 19.09 -1.12 9.27
N GLU A 19 18.23 -1.74 10.09
CA GLU A 19 16.77 -1.72 9.92
C GLU A 19 16.20 -0.31 10.08
N TYR A 20 16.66 0.44 11.09
CA TYR A 20 16.26 1.84 11.26
C TYR A 20 16.68 2.70 10.07
N LEU A 21 17.93 2.59 9.61
CA LEU A 21 18.39 3.34 8.44
C LEU A 21 17.60 2.99 7.18
N LYS A 22 17.21 1.73 6.99
CA LYS A 22 16.35 1.29 5.88
C LYS A 22 14.91 1.81 6.00
N SER A 23 14.44 2.09 7.22
CA SER A 23 13.10 2.66 7.45
C SER A 23 13.04 4.16 7.18
N LEU A 24 14.18 4.86 7.22
CA LEU A 24 14.25 6.28 6.87
C LEU A 24 13.87 6.49 5.41
N ARG A 25 12.85 7.33 5.19
CA ARG A 25 12.40 7.73 3.86
C ARG A 25 12.67 9.21 3.66
N PHE A 26 13.35 9.55 2.56
CA PHE A 26 13.61 10.93 2.19
C PHE A 26 12.75 11.30 0.99
N MET A 27 11.91 12.32 1.16
CA MET A 27 11.02 12.78 0.11
C MET A 27 11.81 13.52 -0.98
N HIS A 28 11.98 12.90 -2.14
CA HIS A 28 12.57 13.59 -3.29
C HIS A 28 11.58 14.59 -3.90
N ARG A 29 12.07 15.77 -4.33
CA ARG A 29 11.22 16.86 -4.87
C ARG A 29 10.26 16.41 -5.98
N ASN A 30 10.71 15.51 -6.85
CA ASN A 30 9.87 15.01 -7.94
C ASN A 30 8.80 14.04 -7.44
N LEU A 31 9.08 13.27 -6.39
CA LEU A 31 8.11 12.37 -5.78
C LEU A 31 6.97 13.15 -5.12
N SER A 32 7.28 14.27 -4.45
CA SER A 32 6.25 15.16 -3.88
C SER A 32 5.29 15.73 -4.92
N LYS A 33 5.71 15.87 -6.18
CA LYS A 33 4.80 16.28 -7.26
C LYS A 33 3.85 15.16 -7.62
N VAL A 34 4.37 13.93 -7.75
CA VAL A 34 3.56 12.74 -8.05
C VAL A 34 2.54 12.47 -6.96
N VAL A 35 2.94 12.52 -5.68
CA VAL A 35 2.03 12.37 -4.53
C VAL A 35 0.84 13.33 -4.65
N ARG A 36 1.11 14.64 -4.82
CA ARG A 36 0.06 15.65 -4.95
C ARG A 36 -0.83 15.48 -6.17
N GLU A 37 -0.30 14.96 -7.27
CA GLU A 37 -1.14 14.62 -8.43
C GLU A 37 -2.05 13.45 -8.10
N VAL A 38 -1.52 12.38 -7.53
CA VAL A 38 -2.30 11.18 -7.18
C VAL A 38 -3.40 11.53 -6.17
N GLU A 39 -3.07 12.27 -5.10
CA GLU A 39 -4.05 12.75 -4.11
C GLU A 39 -5.20 13.51 -4.76
N ARG A 40 -4.93 14.40 -5.71
CA ARG A 40 -5.97 15.17 -6.42
C ARG A 40 -6.93 14.30 -7.23
N HIS A 41 -6.47 13.17 -7.74
CA HIS A 41 -7.29 12.25 -8.52
C HIS A 41 -8.02 11.21 -7.65
N MET A 42 -7.65 11.09 -6.37
CA MET A 42 -8.25 10.14 -5.41
C MET A 42 -9.32 10.77 -4.50
N ILE A 43 -9.63 12.05 -4.67
CA ILE A 43 -10.62 12.76 -3.84
C ILE A 43 -12.02 12.13 -4.00
N PRO A 44 -12.73 11.82 -2.90
CA PRO A 44 -14.10 11.32 -2.93
C PRO A 44 -15.02 12.23 -3.77
N GLY A 45 -15.78 11.62 -4.69
CA GLY A 45 -16.65 12.34 -5.63
C GLY A 45 -16.10 12.50 -7.06
N ALA A 46 -14.84 12.13 -7.29
CA ALA A 46 -14.23 12.12 -8.63
C ALA A 46 -14.74 10.99 -9.56
N GLY A 47 -15.67 10.14 -9.11
CA GLY A 47 -16.11 8.95 -9.84
C GLY A 47 -15.08 7.83 -9.84
N LEU A 48 -15.21 6.87 -10.76
CA LEU A 48 -14.20 5.85 -11.04
C LEU A 48 -13.01 6.53 -11.73
N SER A 49 -11.95 6.84 -10.97
CA SER A 49 -10.69 7.33 -11.51
C SER A 49 -9.65 6.21 -11.56
N VAL A 50 -8.98 6.05 -12.71
CA VAL A 50 -7.82 5.16 -12.83
C VAL A 50 -6.57 6.04 -12.91
N THR A 51 -5.75 6.00 -11.87
CA THR A 51 -4.47 6.72 -11.82
C THR A 51 -3.33 5.73 -12.06
N ILE A 52 -2.52 5.98 -13.09
CA ILE A 52 -1.40 5.11 -13.45
C ILE A 52 -0.08 5.83 -13.16
N VAL A 53 0.76 5.26 -12.29
CA VAL A 53 2.10 5.78 -11.98
C VAL A 53 3.15 4.93 -12.71
N VAL A 54 3.85 5.54 -13.67
CA VAL A 54 4.87 4.89 -14.49
C VAL A 54 6.27 5.46 -14.26
N GLY A 55 7.30 4.65 -14.45
CA GLY A 55 8.69 5.09 -14.35
C GLY A 55 9.71 3.94 -14.29
N PRO A 56 11.01 4.23 -14.37
CA PRO A 56 12.08 3.22 -14.38
C PRO A 56 12.09 2.34 -13.11
N THR A 57 12.69 1.16 -13.20
CA THR A 57 12.97 0.31 -12.02
C THR A 57 13.87 1.07 -11.04
N GLY A 58 13.61 0.93 -9.73
CA GLY A 58 14.39 1.59 -8.69
C GLY A 58 14.04 3.06 -8.40
N VAL A 59 13.13 3.69 -9.15
CA VAL A 59 12.74 5.10 -8.91
C VAL A 59 11.83 5.29 -7.66
N GLY A 60 11.49 4.21 -6.96
CA GLY A 60 10.70 4.27 -5.73
C GLY A 60 9.18 4.13 -5.90
N LYS A 61 8.68 3.59 -7.02
CA LYS A 61 7.23 3.38 -7.25
C LYS A 61 6.59 2.45 -6.21
N SER A 62 7.24 1.34 -5.87
CA SER A 62 6.73 0.43 -4.82
C SER A 62 6.75 1.12 -3.45
N THR A 63 7.80 1.88 -3.14
CA THR A 63 7.87 2.70 -1.92
C THR A 63 6.76 3.74 -1.85
N PHE A 64 6.43 4.38 -2.99
CA PHE A 64 5.30 5.29 -3.12
C PHE A 64 3.97 4.59 -2.82
N ALA A 65 3.71 3.42 -3.41
CA ALA A 65 2.48 2.67 -3.15
C ALA A 65 2.34 2.30 -1.66
N THR A 66 3.43 1.88 -1.00
CA THR A 66 3.43 1.62 0.45
C THR A 66 3.15 2.88 1.27
N LEU A 67 3.75 4.02 0.89
CA LEU A 67 3.52 5.30 1.55
C LEU A 67 2.05 5.75 1.44
N GLU A 68 1.45 5.66 0.26
CA GLU A 68 0.04 6.00 0.07
C GLU A 68 -0.88 5.09 0.89
N ALA A 69 -0.60 3.79 0.93
CA ALA A 69 -1.37 2.85 1.75
C ALA A 69 -1.28 3.19 3.25
N GLU A 70 -0.09 3.51 3.77
CA GLU A 70 0.10 3.95 5.15
C GLU A 70 -0.64 5.28 5.43
N THR A 71 -0.65 6.20 4.46
CA THR A 71 -1.37 7.48 4.58
C THR A 71 -2.88 7.27 4.65
N LEU A 72 -3.45 6.44 3.76
CA LEU A 72 -4.88 6.15 3.73
C LEU A 72 -5.33 5.42 5.00
N LEU A 73 -4.55 4.44 5.48
CA LEU A 73 -4.84 3.74 6.73
C LEU A 73 -4.88 4.69 7.93
N LYS A 74 -3.98 5.69 7.98
CA LYS A 74 -3.99 6.72 9.03
C LYS A 74 -5.15 7.69 8.88
N LEU A 75 -5.48 8.07 7.65
CA LEU A 75 -6.54 9.03 7.35
C LEU A 75 -7.91 8.49 7.76
N TYR A 76 -8.15 7.20 7.55
CA TYR A 76 -9.43 6.52 7.80
C TYR A 76 -9.42 5.65 9.08
N ASP A 77 -8.47 5.84 9.99
CA ASP A 77 -8.31 5.01 11.20
C ASP A 77 -9.56 5.03 12.10
N VAL A 78 -10.26 6.17 12.19
CA VAL A 78 -11.48 6.29 12.99
C VAL A 78 -12.62 5.50 12.34
N GLU A 79 -12.85 5.70 11.05
CA GLU A 79 -13.93 5.06 10.29
C GLU A 79 -13.77 3.54 10.25
N VAL A 80 -12.53 3.05 10.11
CA VAL A 80 -12.23 1.61 10.15
C VAL A 80 -12.51 1.02 11.53
N ARG A 81 -12.23 1.76 12.62
CA ARG A 81 -12.54 1.30 13.99
C ARG A 81 -14.04 1.26 14.27
N GLU A 82 -14.79 2.23 13.74
CA GLU A 82 -16.24 2.29 13.89
C GLU A 82 -16.95 1.25 13.01
N ASN A 83 -16.41 0.99 11.82
CA ASN A 83 -16.95 0.01 10.88
C ASN A 83 -15.81 -0.79 10.23
N PRO A 84 -15.53 -2.02 10.72
CA PRO A 84 -14.53 -2.91 10.14
C PRO A 84 -14.76 -3.27 8.67
N GLY A 85 -15.98 -3.07 8.15
CA GLY A 85 -16.29 -3.25 6.73
C GLY A 85 -15.77 -2.14 5.82
N VAL A 86 -15.22 -1.04 6.37
CA VAL A 86 -14.56 0.01 5.59
C VAL A 86 -13.17 -0.46 5.20
N ILE A 87 -12.93 -0.60 3.89
CA ILE A 87 -11.63 -0.97 3.33
C ILE A 87 -11.01 0.29 2.71
N PRO A 88 -10.09 0.99 3.42
CA PRO A 88 -9.54 2.26 2.93
C PRO A 88 -8.51 2.06 1.81
N VAL A 89 -7.81 0.92 1.79
CA VAL A 89 -6.79 0.60 0.79
C VAL A 89 -6.55 -0.91 0.71
N VAL A 90 -6.29 -1.40 -0.50
CA VAL A 90 -5.73 -2.73 -0.76
C VAL A 90 -4.49 -2.56 -1.62
N LEU A 91 -3.36 -3.09 -1.15
CA LEU A 91 -2.11 -3.12 -1.91
C LEU A 91 -1.88 -4.54 -2.40
N SER A 92 -1.94 -4.74 -3.72
CA SER A 92 -1.72 -6.04 -4.35
C SER A 92 -0.60 -5.95 -5.38
N GLU A 93 0.31 -6.91 -5.35
CA GLU A 93 1.37 -7.03 -6.34
C GLU A 93 0.94 -7.98 -7.45
N VAL A 94 1.22 -7.59 -8.69
CA VAL A 94 0.97 -8.43 -9.86
C VAL A 94 2.32 -8.92 -10.35
N ASP A 95 2.45 -10.24 -10.48
CA ASP A 95 3.64 -10.84 -11.07
C ASP A 95 3.88 -10.23 -12.46
N ALA A 96 5.14 -9.88 -12.71
CA ALA A 96 5.54 -9.45 -14.04
C ALA A 96 5.16 -10.55 -15.03
N ALA A 97 4.46 -10.17 -16.10
CA ALA A 97 4.23 -11.12 -17.15
C ALA A 97 5.58 -11.38 -17.83
N ASP A 98 6.17 -12.56 -17.62
CA ASP A 98 7.48 -12.99 -18.15
C ASP A 98 7.49 -13.04 -19.70
N GLY A 99 7.31 -11.90 -20.36
CA GLY A 99 7.12 -11.77 -21.80
C GLY A 99 5.75 -12.24 -22.32
N LYS A 100 4.76 -12.46 -21.44
CA LYS A 100 3.40 -12.90 -21.78
C LYS A 100 2.36 -11.83 -21.44
N ASP A 101 1.08 -12.12 -21.69
CA ASP A 101 -0.02 -11.31 -21.16
C ASP A 101 -0.15 -11.47 -19.64
N ILE A 102 -0.71 -10.44 -18.98
CA ILE A 102 -1.07 -10.50 -17.56
C ILE A 102 -1.98 -11.71 -17.33
N ASN A 103 -1.63 -12.55 -16.35
CA ASN A 103 -2.50 -13.63 -15.91
C ASN A 103 -3.64 -13.07 -15.06
N TRP A 104 -4.70 -12.60 -15.72
CA TRP A 104 -5.87 -12.02 -15.07
C TRP A 104 -6.49 -12.93 -14.02
N ARG A 105 -6.51 -14.26 -14.25
CA ARG A 105 -7.05 -15.22 -13.28
C ARG A 105 -6.22 -15.24 -11.99
N LEU A 106 -4.90 -15.20 -12.10
CA LEU A 106 -4.00 -15.13 -10.95
C LEU A 106 -4.19 -13.80 -10.22
N PHE A 107 -4.22 -12.69 -10.96
CA PHE A 107 -4.43 -11.36 -10.41
C PHE A 107 -5.74 -11.25 -9.62
N TYR A 108 -6.88 -11.62 -10.21
CA TYR A 108 -8.17 -11.52 -9.52
C TYR A 108 -8.26 -12.46 -8.32
N ARG A 109 -7.57 -13.60 -8.35
CA ARG A 109 -7.48 -14.48 -7.18
C ARG A 109 -6.70 -13.83 -6.05
N HIS A 110 -5.50 -13.30 -6.31
CA HIS A 110 -4.70 -12.62 -5.28
C HIS A 110 -5.45 -11.40 -4.72
N LEU A 111 -6.05 -10.58 -5.57
CA LEU A 111 -6.85 -9.45 -5.13
C LEU A 111 -8.04 -9.87 -4.25
N SER A 112 -8.71 -10.98 -4.60
CA SER A 112 -9.79 -11.53 -3.79
C SER A 112 -9.29 -12.05 -2.44
N GLU A 113 -8.14 -12.73 -2.42
CA GLU A 113 -7.49 -13.21 -1.19
C GLU A 113 -7.10 -12.03 -0.28
N ASP A 114 -6.51 -10.98 -0.85
CA ASP A 114 -6.14 -9.75 -0.14
C ASP A 114 -7.37 -9.05 0.47
N LEU A 115 -8.45 -8.92 -0.29
CA LEU A 115 -9.72 -8.34 0.18
C LEU A 115 -10.34 -9.16 1.32
N HIS A 116 -10.32 -10.49 1.22
CA HIS A 116 -10.87 -11.37 2.25
C HIS A 116 -10.02 -11.39 3.53
N ALA A 117 -8.70 -11.24 3.41
CA ALA A 117 -7.81 -11.15 4.57
C ALA A 117 -8.10 -9.89 5.42
N LEU A 118 -8.55 -8.80 4.79
CA LEU A 118 -8.89 -7.55 5.47
C LEU A 118 -10.26 -7.59 6.16
N ALA A 119 -11.18 -8.45 5.69
CA ALA A 119 -12.55 -8.51 6.21
C ALA A 119 -13.07 -9.97 6.28
N PRO A 120 -12.52 -10.81 7.17
CA PRO A 120 -12.79 -12.25 7.23
C PRO A 120 -14.25 -12.61 7.53
N GLU A 121 -15.00 -11.70 8.15
CA GLU A 121 -16.44 -11.81 8.42
C GLU A 121 -17.30 -11.90 7.14
N PHE A 122 -16.83 -11.37 6.00
CA PHE A 122 -17.54 -11.48 4.72
C PHE A 122 -17.36 -12.86 4.06
N SER A 123 -16.31 -13.61 4.42
CA SER A 123 -16.05 -14.95 3.89
C SER A 123 -17.03 -16.01 4.41
N ARG A 124 -17.76 -15.73 5.51
CA ARG A 124 -18.71 -16.70 6.11
C ARG A 124 -20.12 -16.66 5.52
N ARG A 125 -20.41 -15.77 4.56
CA ARG A 125 -21.78 -15.56 4.05
C ARG A 125 -22.10 -16.23 2.70
N THR A 126 -21.15 -16.88 2.05
CA THR A 126 -21.36 -17.57 0.77
C THR A 126 -21.69 -19.07 0.89
N GLY A 127 -22.14 -19.51 2.06
CA GLY A 127 -22.76 -20.83 2.26
C GLY A 127 -24.28 -20.77 2.15
N ARG A 128 -24.81 -20.59 0.94
CA ARG A 128 -26.19 -20.95 0.56
C ARG A 128 -26.22 -21.44 -0.87
#